data_AF-A0A8I1ZND4-F1
#
_entry.id   AF-A0A8I1ZND4-F1
#
_cell.length_a   1.000
_cell.length_b   1.000
_cell.length_c   1.000
_cell.angle_alpha   90.00
_cell.angle_beta   90.00
_cell.angle_gamma   90.00
#
_symmetry.space_group_name_H-M   'P 1'
#
loop_
_entity.id
_entity.type
_entity.pdbx_description
1 polymer ?
#
loop_
_entity_poly.entity_id
_entity_poly.type
_entity_poly.pdbx_seq_one_letter_code
_entity_poly.pdbx_strand_id
1 'polypeptide(L)'
;MAKNLTVGGFTLLELIVFIAVAGIFIPMAYIAFMATTRASMNPEGVIIARFLAESKLEDITKDTFLNLQGGQTGYVAVPGYAGYQWRWTIQLIAYQGRTTHGSPKLGIPEMWRASTVYRTGDYITPTIATPATHFYRCIPPERWQSNTRYDLNSYVSPIVPNNLSYRATARSSFPSWQANHAYVSGDYVIPTVPNGRSYRCTGTGTSGSVEPSWPSTGTIADGTVIWLENTNTLTTGPQEPAWPNQSASASSVDDGSITWIREAMKSASTEPSWPPIRSSIVNDGSLRWQESTCYKLVTVYVREPKGLEYAVNSLVTARPGTYP
;
A
#
# COMPACT_ATOMS: atom_id res chain seq x y z
N MET A 1 -71.50 -2.02 60.44
CA MET A 1 -70.89 -2.34 59.13
C MET A 1 -69.52 -2.95 59.40
N ALA A 2 -69.46 -4.28 59.51
CA ALA A 2 -68.21 -5.04 59.62
C ALA A 2 -68.47 -6.42 58.98
N LYS A 3 -67.95 -6.64 57.76
CA LYS A 3 -67.95 -7.96 57.13
C LYS A 3 -66.87 -8.78 57.83
N ASN A 4 -67.28 -9.73 58.67
CA ASN A 4 -66.38 -10.75 59.20
C ASN A 4 -65.86 -11.59 58.04
N LEU A 5 -64.60 -11.37 57.65
CA LEU A 5 -63.84 -12.25 56.79
C LEU A 5 -63.51 -13.51 57.59
N THR A 6 -64.29 -14.57 57.40
CA THR A 6 -63.90 -15.92 57.82
C THR A 6 -62.64 -16.30 57.06
N VAL A 7 -61.50 -16.28 57.76
CA VAL A 7 -60.25 -16.86 57.28
C VAL A 7 -60.47 -18.37 57.21
N GLY A 8 -60.71 -18.90 56.01
CA GLY A 8 -60.83 -20.33 55.77
C GLY A 8 -59.51 -21.01 56.12
N GLY A 9 -59.53 -21.95 57.06
CA GLY A 9 -58.39 -22.81 57.36
C GLY A 9 -58.14 -23.80 56.20
N PHE A 10 -56.87 -24.11 55.94
CA PHE A 10 -56.48 -25.07 54.92
C PHE A 10 -57.05 -26.46 55.23
N THR A 11 -57.67 -27.09 54.23
CA THR A 11 -58.08 -28.50 54.33
C THR A 11 -56.86 -29.42 54.25
N LEU A 12 -56.97 -30.62 54.83
CA LEU A 12 -55.91 -31.64 54.78
C LEU A 12 -55.53 -31.99 53.33
N LEU A 13 -56.53 -32.02 52.44
CA LEU A 13 -56.32 -32.27 51.01
C LEU A 13 -55.51 -31.15 50.34
N GLU A 14 -55.85 -29.87 50.61
CA GLU A 14 -55.09 -28.72 50.08
C GLU A 14 -53.65 -28.73 50.56
N LEU A 15 -53.41 -29.05 51.84
CA LEU A 15 -52.06 -29.15 52.39
C LEU A 15 -51.23 -30.25 51.70
N ILE A 16 -51.80 -31.43 51.49
CA ILE A 16 -51.14 -32.54 50.80
C ILE A 16 -50.81 -32.15 49.36
N VAL A 17 -51.73 -31.49 48.65
CA VAL A 17 -51.51 -31.03 47.28
C VAL A 17 -50.41 -29.97 47.22
N PHE A 18 -50.39 -29.00 48.14
CA PHE A 18 -49.32 -27.99 48.20
C PHE A 18 -47.94 -28.61 48.46
N ILE A 19 -47.85 -29.58 49.37
CA ILE A 19 -46.58 -30.26 49.66
C ILE A 19 -46.12 -31.11 48.46
N ALA A 20 -47.04 -31.81 47.78
CA ALA A 20 -46.71 -32.60 46.60
C ALA A 20 -46.25 -31.73 45.43
N VAL A 21 -46.94 -30.62 45.16
CA VAL A 21 -46.57 -29.67 44.10
C VAL A 21 -45.25 -28.98 44.42
N ALA A 22 -45.05 -28.55 45.67
CA ALA A 22 -43.79 -27.96 46.11
C ALA A 22 -42.63 -28.96 46.01
N GLY A 23 -42.85 -30.22 46.39
CA GLY A 23 -41.86 -31.30 46.30
C GLY A 23 -41.39 -31.60 44.87
N ILE A 24 -42.24 -31.36 43.87
CA ILE A 24 -41.90 -31.53 42.44
C ILE A 24 -41.31 -30.24 41.85
N PHE A 25 -41.87 -29.09 42.20
CA PHE A 25 -41.51 -27.81 41.58
C PHE A 25 -40.19 -27.23 42.13
N ILE A 26 -39.92 -27.38 43.43
CA ILE A 26 -38.70 -26.86 44.07
C ILE A 26 -37.42 -27.47 43.48
N PRO A 27 -37.30 -28.80 43.26
CA PRO A 27 -36.12 -29.37 42.62
C PRO A 27 -35.87 -28.85 41.20
N MET A 28 -36.92 -28.70 40.38
CA MET A 28 -36.79 -28.17 39.02
C MET A 28 -36.39 -26.69 39.01
N ALA A 29 -37.03 -25.88 39.86
CA ALA A 29 -36.68 -24.47 40.01
C ALA A 29 -35.26 -24.30 40.56
N TYR A 30 -34.81 -25.16 41.46
CA TYR A 30 -33.45 -25.17 41.98
C TYR A 30 -32.41 -25.51 40.91
N ILE A 31 -32.66 -26.52 40.07
CA ILE A 31 -31.78 -26.88 38.96
C ILE A 31 -31.68 -25.72 37.96
N ALA A 32 -32.82 -25.12 37.59
CA ALA A 32 -32.87 -23.98 36.67
C ALA A 32 -32.16 -22.76 37.26
N PHE A 33 -32.44 -22.41 38.52
CA PHE A 33 -31.79 -21.32 39.23
C PHE A 33 -30.28 -21.53 39.35
N MET A 34 -29.83 -22.74 39.71
CA MET A 34 -28.41 -23.08 39.81
C MET A 34 -27.69 -23.09 38.45
N ALA A 35 -28.42 -23.31 37.36
CA ALA A 35 -27.87 -23.14 36.01
C ALA A 35 -27.72 -21.65 35.67
N THR A 36 -28.73 -20.83 35.97
CA THR A 36 -28.70 -19.38 35.72
C THR A 36 -27.70 -18.64 36.61
N THR A 37 -27.56 -19.01 37.89
CA THR A 37 -26.55 -18.41 38.78
C THR A 37 -25.13 -18.80 38.36
N ARG A 38 -24.89 -20.05 37.95
CA ARG A 38 -23.62 -20.44 37.32
C ARG A 38 -23.36 -19.67 36.03
N ALA A 39 -24.39 -19.39 35.24
CA ALA A 39 -24.27 -18.56 34.04
C ALA A 39 -23.95 -17.08 34.37
N SER A 40 -24.50 -16.57 35.47
CA SER A 40 -24.30 -15.18 35.96
C SER A 40 -22.97 -14.99 36.70
N MET A 41 -22.41 -16.04 37.30
CA MET A 41 -21.10 -16.05 37.98
C MET A 41 -19.94 -16.36 37.02
N ASN A 42 -20.11 -16.10 35.72
CA ASN A 42 -19.10 -16.33 34.67
C ASN A 42 -18.09 -15.19 34.39
N PRO A 43 -17.89 -14.12 35.19
CA PRO A 43 -16.86 -13.13 34.84
C PRO A 43 -15.45 -13.71 35.01
N GLU A 44 -15.22 -14.68 35.91
CA GLU A 44 -13.86 -15.15 36.23
C GLU A 44 -13.15 -15.83 35.05
N GLY A 45 -13.84 -16.70 34.31
CA GLY A 45 -13.23 -17.43 33.19
C GLY A 45 -12.80 -16.52 32.04
N VAL A 46 -13.68 -15.58 31.69
CA VAL A 46 -13.44 -14.58 30.64
C VAL A 46 -12.40 -13.55 31.08
N ILE A 47 -12.39 -13.15 32.36
CA ILE A 47 -11.37 -12.24 32.90
C ILE A 47 -9.99 -12.91 32.89
N ILE A 48 -9.89 -14.17 33.31
CA ILE A 48 -8.62 -14.94 33.23
C ILE A 48 -8.19 -15.07 31.77
N ALA A 49 -9.10 -15.44 30.86
CA ALA A 49 -8.80 -15.55 29.44
C ALA A 49 -8.27 -14.22 28.86
N ARG A 50 -8.86 -13.10 29.26
CA ARG A 50 -8.41 -11.75 28.88
C ARG A 50 -7.01 -11.45 29.40
N PHE A 51 -6.76 -11.67 30.69
CA PHE A 51 -5.45 -11.44 31.30
C PHE A 51 -4.36 -12.29 30.62
N LEU A 52 -4.65 -13.57 30.38
CA LEU A 52 -3.76 -14.48 29.65
C LEU A 52 -3.48 -14.01 28.23
N ALA A 53 -4.51 -13.52 27.53
CA ALA A 53 -4.37 -13.04 26.16
C ALA A 53 -3.52 -11.76 26.09
N GLU A 54 -3.73 -10.81 27.01
CA GLU A 54 -2.96 -9.57 27.12
C GLU A 54 -1.50 -9.86 27.50
N SER A 55 -1.26 -10.70 28.50
CA SER A 55 0.10 -11.12 28.90
C SER A 55 0.84 -11.80 27.76
N LYS A 56 0.17 -12.70 27.01
CA LYS A 56 0.80 -13.36 25.86
C LYS A 56 1.04 -12.39 24.70
N LEU A 57 0.14 -11.43 24.48
CA LEU A 57 0.32 -10.39 23.49
C LEU A 57 1.54 -9.52 23.81
N GLU A 58 1.72 -9.13 25.07
CA GLU A 58 2.91 -8.40 25.53
C GLU A 58 4.20 -9.24 25.32
N ASP A 59 4.17 -10.52 25.70
CA ASP A 59 5.29 -11.45 25.50
C ASP A 59 5.70 -11.60 24.02
N ILE A 60 4.74 -11.56 23.08
CA ILE A 60 5.03 -11.60 21.64
C ILE A 60 5.52 -10.24 21.14
N THR A 61 4.87 -9.16 21.56
CA THR A 61 5.14 -7.80 21.05
C THR A 61 6.37 -7.13 21.67
N LYS A 62 7.01 -7.76 22.67
CA LYS A 62 8.32 -7.34 23.19
C LYS A 62 9.43 -7.42 22.14
N ASP A 63 9.29 -8.31 21.15
CA ASP A 63 10.27 -8.51 20.09
C ASP A 63 10.20 -7.40 19.04
N THR A 64 11.34 -7.09 18.42
CA THR A 64 11.36 -6.13 17.31
C THR A 64 10.57 -6.65 16.12
N PHE A 65 10.07 -5.73 15.27
CA PHE A 65 9.33 -6.09 14.06
C PHE A 65 10.02 -7.17 13.20
N LEU A 66 11.35 -7.15 13.12
CA LEU A 66 12.13 -8.14 12.35
C LEU A 66 12.06 -9.54 12.96
N ASN A 67 12.24 -9.59 14.29
CA ASN A 67 12.35 -10.82 15.05
C ASN A 67 10.99 -11.44 15.40
N LEU A 68 9.91 -10.67 15.25
CA LEU A 68 8.54 -11.12 15.50
C LEU A 68 8.10 -12.13 14.44
N GLN A 69 8.33 -13.41 14.69
CA GLN A 69 8.06 -14.55 13.80
C GLN A 69 7.36 -15.68 14.59
N GLY A 70 6.93 -16.75 13.93
CA GLY A 70 6.44 -17.95 14.63
C GLY A 70 5.01 -17.84 15.17
N GLY A 71 4.06 -17.51 14.31
CA GLY A 71 2.64 -17.66 14.64
C GLY A 71 2.30 -19.10 15.05
N GLN A 72 1.38 -19.27 15.99
CA GLN A 72 0.90 -20.58 16.41
C GLN A 72 -0.60 -20.67 16.13
N THR A 73 -0.95 -21.31 15.01
CA THR A 73 -2.34 -21.37 14.52
C THR A 73 -3.18 -22.41 15.26
N GLY A 74 -2.54 -23.43 15.84
CA GLY A 74 -3.19 -24.46 16.67
C GLY A 74 -3.29 -24.05 18.15
N TYR A 75 -4.37 -24.51 18.80
CA TYR A 75 -4.54 -24.35 20.24
C TYR A 75 -3.59 -25.25 21.02
N VAL A 76 -2.87 -24.67 21.97
CA VAL A 76 -2.06 -25.43 22.95
C VAL A 76 -2.46 -25.03 24.36
N ALA A 77 -2.22 -25.92 25.32
CA ALA A 77 -2.52 -25.67 26.73
C ALA A 77 -1.72 -24.48 27.28
N VAL A 78 -2.35 -23.66 28.12
CA VAL A 78 -1.68 -22.58 28.83
C VAL A 78 -0.98 -23.14 30.08
N PRO A 79 0.34 -22.98 30.22
CA PRO A 79 1.07 -23.48 31.39
C PRO A 79 0.52 -22.89 32.70
N GLY A 80 0.18 -23.74 33.68
CA GLY A 80 -0.35 -23.31 34.97
C GLY A 80 -1.84 -22.99 35.02
N TYR A 81 -2.57 -23.07 33.90
CA TYR A 81 -4.00 -22.78 33.82
C TYR A 81 -4.77 -23.97 33.22
N ALA A 82 -5.32 -24.81 34.10
CA ALA A 82 -5.99 -26.04 33.69
C ALA A 82 -7.20 -25.78 32.78
N GLY A 83 -7.22 -26.45 31.63
CA GLY A 83 -8.30 -26.37 30.64
C GLY A 83 -8.31 -25.10 29.77
N TYR A 84 -7.43 -24.13 30.03
CA TYR A 84 -7.24 -22.98 29.14
C TYR A 84 -6.31 -23.34 27.99
N GLN A 85 -6.65 -22.85 26.81
CA GLN A 85 -5.84 -23.03 25.61
C GLN A 85 -5.64 -21.70 24.91
N TRP A 86 -4.51 -21.51 24.27
CA TRP A 86 -4.24 -20.31 23.48
C TRP A 86 -3.71 -20.62 22.08
N ARG A 87 -3.88 -19.67 21.17
CA ARG A 87 -3.24 -19.64 19.85
C ARG A 87 -2.98 -18.20 19.48
N TRP A 88 -2.08 -17.94 18.53
CA TRP A 88 -1.83 -16.59 18.04
C TRP A 88 -1.48 -16.57 16.56
N THR A 89 -1.88 -15.50 15.90
CA THR A 89 -1.56 -15.25 14.50
C THR A 89 -0.73 -13.99 14.39
N ILE A 90 0.31 -14.06 13.58
CA ILE A 90 1.11 -12.90 13.16
C ILE A 90 0.88 -12.77 11.67
N GLN A 91 0.20 -11.71 11.26
CA GLN A 91 -0.16 -11.50 9.87
C GLN A 91 0.43 -10.19 9.37
N LEU A 92 1.08 -10.24 8.21
CA LEU A 92 1.50 -9.03 7.53
C LEU A 92 0.27 -8.34 6.94
N ILE A 93 0.16 -7.05 7.19
CA ILE A 93 -0.92 -6.20 6.66
C ILE A 93 -0.33 -4.89 6.12
N ALA A 94 -1.09 -4.18 5.31
CA ALA A 94 -0.84 -2.79 4.96
C ALA A 94 -2.17 -2.09 4.70
N TYR A 95 -2.11 -0.83 4.30
CA TYR A 95 -3.31 -0.08 3.93
C TYR A 95 -3.89 -0.63 2.62
N GLN A 96 -5.19 -0.86 2.60
CA GLN A 96 -5.95 -1.33 1.44
C GLN A 96 -7.14 -0.41 1.15
N GLY A 97 -7.61 -0.44 -0.11
CA GLY A 97 -8.83 0.25 -0.56
C GLY A 97 -8.61 1.28 -1.66
N ARG A 98 -8.46 0.82 -2.90
CA ARG A 98 -8.38 1.65 -4.12
C ARG A 98 -9.64 2.51 -4.37
N THR A 99 -10.76 2.16 -3.74
CA THR A 99 -12.06 2.82 -3.93
C THR A 99 -12.41 3.79 -2.81
N THR A 100 -11.85 3.63 -1.61
CA THR A 100 -12.29 4.41 -0.45
C THR A 100 -11.41 5.62 -0.16
N HIS A 101 -10.11 5.62 -0.48
CA HIS A 101 -9.12 6.74 -0.47
C HIS A 101 -9.21 7.82 0.65
N GLY A 102 -10.04 7.64 1.66
CA GLY A 102 -10.35 8.56 2.74
C GLY A 102 -10.68 7.83 4.05
N SER A 103 -10.58 6.49 4.05
CA SER A 103 -10.61 5.66 5.27
C SER A 103 -9.74 4.43 5.03
N PRO A 104 -8.41 4.55 5.23
CA PRO A 104 -7.51 3.45 4.94
C PRO A 104 -7.77 2.32 5.94
N LYS A 105 -8.23 1.16 5.43
CA LYS A 105 -8.41 -0.04 6.24
C LYS A 105 -7.10 -0.83 6.23
N LEU A 106 -6.71 -1.38 7.37
CA LEU A 106 -5.59 -2.31 7.43
C LEU A 106 -6.06 -3.71 7.02
N GLY A 107 -5.25 -4.40 6.21
CA GLY A 107 -5.49 -5.78 5.81
C GLY A 107 -4.47 -6.26 4.80
N ILE A 108 -4.72 -7.41 4.18
CA ILE A 108 -3.86 -7.92 3.10
C ILE A 108 -4.16 -7.09 1.84
N PRO A 109 -3.15 -6.45 1.22
CA PRO A 109 -3.36 -5.70 -0.01
C PRO A 109 -3.82 -6.58 -1.17
N GLU A 110 -4.53 -5.96 -2.12
CA GLU A 110 -4.94 -6.63 -3.35
C GLU A 110 -3.73 -7.11 -4.16
N MET A 111 -3.91 -8.15 -4.96
CA MET A 111 -2.88 -8.62 -5.89
C MET A 111 -2.61 -7.60 -6.99
N TRP A 112 -1.36 -7.52 -7.45
CA TRP A 112 -0.96 -6.73 -8.61
C TRP A 112 -1.80 -7.07 -9.83
N ARG A 113 -2.11 -6.06 -10.65
CA ARG A 113 -2.88 -6.22 -11.89
C ARG A 113 -2.17 -5.48 -13.01
N ALA A 114 -2.11 -6.12 -14.17
CA ALA A 114 -1.54 -5.53 -15.37
C ALA A 114 -2.34 -4.31 -15.83
N SER A 115 -1.66 -3.33 -16.41
CA SER A 115 -2.27 -2.16 -17.06
C SER A 115 -3.31 -1.45 -16.19
N THR A 116 -3.07 -1.39 -14.88
CA THR A 116 -4.02 -0.89 -13.89
C THR A 116 -3.53 0.41 -13.31
N VAL A 117 -4.44 1.37 -13.14
CA VAL A 117 -4.12 2.68 -12.56
C VAL A 117 -4.02 2.59 -11.04
N TYR A 118 -2.90 2.99 -10.47
CA TYR A 118 -2.69 3.07 -9.02
C TYR A 118 -2.48 4.51 -8.59
N ARG A 119 -2.66 4.76 -7.29
CA ARG A 119 -2.32 6.03 -6.66
C ARG A 119 -1.13 5.84 -5.74
N THR A 120 -0.37 6.90 -5.57
CA THR A 120 0.71 7.00 -4.59
C THR A 120 0.17 6.63 -3.22
N GLY A 121 0.78 5.63 -2.58
CA GLY A 121 0.32 5.10 -1.31
C GLY A 121 -0.51 3.82 -1.39
N ASP A 122 -1.00 3.43 -2.57
CA ASP A 122 -1.65 2.12 -2.75
C ASP A 122 -0.65 1.00 -2.45
N TYR A 123 -1.11 -0.09 -1.85
CA TYR A 123 -0.30 -1.28 -1.64
C TYR A 123 -0.79 -2.42 -2.52
N ILE A 124 0.15 -3.27 -2.95
CA ILE A 124 -0.13 -4.51 -3.67
C ILE A 124 0.64 -5.70 -3.09
N THR A 125 0.10 -6.88 -3.36
CA THR A 125 0.79 -8.17 -3.23
C THR A 125 1.21 -8.70 -4.62
N PRO A 126 2.41 -9.28 -4.78
CA PRO A 126 2.78 -10.01 -5.99
C PRO A 126 1.79 -11.14 -6.35
N THR A 127 1.57 -11.41 -7.64
CA THR A 127 0.64 -12.48 -8.08
C THR A 127 1.28 -13.87 -8.02
N ILE A 128 2.59 -13.95 -8.29
CA ILE A 128 3.35 -15.20 -8.23
C ILE A 128 3.93 -15.33 -6.82
N ALA A 129 3.17 -15.97 -5.94
CA ALA A 129 3.56 -16.18 -4.56
C ALA A 129 4.66 -17.25 -4.45
N THR A 130 5.81 -16.87 -3.90
CA THR A 130 6.36 -17.54 -2.70
C THR A 130 7.36 -16.62 -1.96
N PRO A 131 7.13 -16.26 -0.69
CA PRO A 131 5.88 -16.26 0.08
C PRO A 131 5.25 -14.86 0.11
N ALA A 132 3.99 -14.80 0.54
CA ALA A 132 3.19 -13.59 0.79
C ALA A 132 3.74 -12.74 1.96
N THR A 133 5.04 -12.42 1.93
CA THR A 133 5.75 -11.73 3.02
C THR A 133 6.13 -10.30 2.68
N HIS A 134 5.92 -9.87 1.44
CA HIS A 134 6.26 -8.53 1.02
C HIS A 134 5.08 -7.82 0.38
N PHE A 135 4.89 -6.57 0.77
CA PHE A 135 3.99 -5.63 0.12
C PHE A 135 4.78 -4.52 -0.51
N TYR A 136 4.26 -4.03 -1.63
CA TYR A 136 4.86 -2.91 -2.32
C TYR A 136 3.92 -1.74 -2.33
N ARG A 137 4.43 -0.58 -1.91
CA ARG A 137 3.74 0.69 -1.93
C ARG A 137 3.99 1.36 -3.27
N CYS A 138 2.92 1.79 -3.92
CA CYS A 138 2.96 2.57 -5.13
C CYS A 138 3.58 3.93 -4.80
N ILE A 139 4.64 4.25 -5.53
CA ILE A 139 5.30 5.54 -5.49
C ILE A 139 5.31 6.14 -6.89
N PRO A 140 5.31 7.47 -7.00
CA PRO A 140 5.46 8.13 -8.29
C PRO A 140 6.76 7.71 -9.00
N PRO A 141 6.82 7.87 -10.33
CA PRO A 141 8.08 7.74 -11.08
C PRO A 141 9.13 8.73 -10.57
N GLU A 142 10.36 8.64 -11.09
CA GLU A 142 11.43 9.54 -10.70
C GLU A 142 11.03 11.01 -10.84
N ARG A 143 11.51 11.84 -9.92
CA ARG A 143 11.22 13.27 -9.97
C ARG A 143 11.88 13.86 -11.21
N TRP A 144 11.19 14.80 -11.83
CA TRP A 144 11.77 15.66 -12.84
C TRP A 144 12.98 16.40 -12.25
N GLN A 145 14.01 16.57 -13.06
CA GLN A 145 15.24 17.27 -12.74
C GLN A 145 15.62 18.19 -13.89
N SER A 146 16.09 19.39 -13.55
CA SER A 146 16.53 20.39 -14.53
C SER A 146 17.80 19.95 -15.26
N ASN A 147 17.90 20.27 -16.56
CA ASN A 147 19.06 19.97 -17.40
C ASN A 147 19.48 18.49 -17.40
N THR A 148 18.57 17.58 -17.09
CA THR A 148 18.82 16.14 -17.02
C THR A 148 18.41 15.45 -18.32
N ARG A 149 19.18 14.43 -18.71
CA ARG A 149 18.84 13.55 -19.83
C ARG A 149 17.83 12.49 -19.41
N TYR A 150 16.83 12.29 -20.25
CA TYR A 150 15.79 11.28 -20.10
C TYR A 150 15.70 10.45 -21.38
N ASP A 151 15.38 9.18 -21.25
CA ASP A 151 15.12 8.33 -22.42
C ASP A 151 13.76 8.69 -23.02
N LEU A 152 13.62 8.53 -24.34
CA LEU A 152 12.33 8.65 -25.01
C LEU A 152 11.33 7.67 -24.40
N ASN A 153 10.11 8.14 -24.12
CA ASN A 153 9.03 7.42 -23.44
C ASN A 153 9.28 7.07 -21.96
N SER A 154 10.36 7.58 -21.36
CA SER A 154 10.52 7.52 -19.90
C SER A 154 9.45 8.36 -19.19
N TYR A 155 9.19 8.02 -17.92
CA TYR A 155 8.20 8.71 -17.10
C TYR A 155 8.86 9.48 -15.97
N VAL A 156 8.35 10.68 -15.71
CA VAL A 156 8.72 11.49 -14.55
C VAL A 156 7.49 11.91 -13.77
N SER A 157 7.73 12.38 -12.54
CA SER A 157 6.75 13.07 -11.72
C SER A 157 7.22 14.49 -11.42
N PRO A 158 6.31 15.42 -11.16
CA PRO A 158 6.67 16.77 -10.72
C PRO A 158 7.47 16.73 -9.41
N ILE A 159 8.20 17.80 -9.11
CA ILE A 159 8.92 17.98 -7.84
C ILE A 159 7.97 17.74 -6.65
N VAL A 160 6.74 18.26 -6.74
CA VAL A 160 5.64 17.98 -5.82
C VAL A 160 4.66 17.00 -6.49
N PRO A 161 4.61 15.72 -6.05
CA PRO A 161 3.77 14.71 -6.68
C PRO A 161 2.30 15.10 -6.71
N ASN A 162 1.67 14.88 -7.87
CA ASN A 162 0.25 15.15 -8.10
C ASN A 162 -0.51 13.88 -8.51
N ASN A 163 0.05 12.71 -8.19
CA ASN A 163 -0.53 11.39 -8.47
C ASN A 163 -0.74 11.09 -9.98
N LEU A 164 0.10 11.69 -10.81
CA LEU A 164 0.16 11.49 -12.26
C LEU A 164 1.60 11.18 -12.67
N SER A 165 1.74 10.69 -13.89
CA SER A 165 3.03 10.45 -14.54
C SER A 165 3.08 11.26 -15.84
N TYR A 166 4.27 11.73 -16.19
CA TYR A 166 4.49 12.51 -17.41
C TYR A 166 5.48 11.77 -18.30
N ARG A 167 5.02 11.34 -19.48
CA ARG A 167 5.86 10.64 -20.45
C ARG A 167 6.65 11.63 -21.29
N ALA A 168 7.96 11.42 -21.38
CA ALA A 168 8.82 12.18 -22.28
C ALA A 168 8.56 11.79 -23.73
N THR A 169 8.16 12.75 -24.56
CA THR A 169 8.05 12.55 -26.02
C THR A 169 8.84 13.62 -26.75
N ALA A 170 9.41 13.25 -27.89
CA ALA A 170 10.06 14.21 -28.77
C ALA A 170 9.04 15.30 -29.16
N ARG A 171 9.52 16.53 -29.25
CA ARG A 171 8.72 17.64 -29.74
C ARG A 171 8.14 17.32 -31.11
N SER A 172 6.93 17.78 -31.40
CA SER A 172 6.22 17.47 -32.66
C SER A 172 7.00 17.85 -33.92
N SER A 173 7.92 18.82 -33.82
CA SER A 173 8.88 19.16 -34.88
C SER A 173 10.04 19.97 -34.32
N PHE A 174 11.26 19.70 -34.81
CA PHE A 174 12.43 20.56 -34.62
C PHE A 174 12.70 21.39 -35.90
N PRO A 175 13.30 22.58 -35.80
CA PRO A 175 13.68 23.37 -36.97
C PRO A 175 14.75 22.66 -37.82
N SER A 176 14.74 22.88 -39.13
CA SER A 176 15.82 22.40 -40.00
C SER A 176 17.11 23.16 -39.72
N TRP A 177 18.25 22.49 -39.86
CA TRP A 177 19.57 23.11 -39.82
C TRP A 177 19.68 24.29 -40.80
N GLN A 178 20.41 25.34 -40.41
CA GLN A 178 20.66 26.55 -41.20
C GLN A 178 22.16 26.82 -41.27
N ALA A 179 22.64 27.21 -42.46
CA ALA A 179 24.04 27.56 -42.69
C ALA A 179 24.40 28.91 -42.07
N ASN A 180 25.64 29.03 -41.55
CA ASN A 180 26.16 30.24 -40.91
C ASN A 180 25.23 30.82 -39.82
N HIS A 181 24.53 29.95 -39.10
CA HIS A 181 23.55 30.33 -38.10
C HIS A 181 24.12 30.19 -36.69
N ALA A 182 23.83 31.16 -35.83
CA ALA A 182 24.25 31.11 -34.44
C ALA A 182 23.32 30.19 -33.65
N TYR A 183 23.89 29.18 -32.99
CA TYR A 183 23.19 28.25 -32.13
C TYR A 183 23.72 28.34 -30.70
N VAL A 184 22.84 28.04 -29.74
CA VAL A 184 23.18 27.94 -28.32
C VAL A 184 23.02 26.52 -27.80
N SER A 185 23.66 26.23 -26.67
CA SER A 185 23.57 24.90 -26.05
C SER A 185 22.11 24.60 -25.70
N GLY A 186 21.61 23.43 -26.13
CA GLY A 186 20.20 23.07 -25.99
C GLY A 186 19.37 23.22 -27.26
N ASP A 187 19.84 23.93 -28.28
CA ASP A 187 19.11 24.01 -29.55
C ASP A 187 19.04 22.64 -30.24
N TYR A 188 17.91 22.36 -30.86
CA TYR A 188 17.68 21.13 -31.62
C TYR A 188 17.50 21.44 -33.09
N VAL A 189 18.07 20.60 -33.94
CA VAL A 189 17.89 20.65 -35.39
C VAL A 189 17.60 19.27 -35.96
N ILE A 190 16.94 19.27 -37.11
CA ILE A 190 16.89 18.13 -38.03
C ILE A 190 17.68 18.47 -39.30
N PRO A 191 18.20 17.46 -40.01
CA PRO A 191 18.86 17.70 -41.29
C PRO A 191 17.92 18.36 -42.32
N THR A 192 18.46 19.11 -43.27
CA THR A 192 17.66 19.77 -44.33
C THR A 192 16.91 18.75 -45.19
N VAL A 193 17.50 17.56 -45.36
CA VAL A 193 16.81 16.35 -45.86
C VAL A 193 16.59 15.41 -44.67
N PRO A 194 15.36 15.32 -44.13
CA PRO A 194 15.11 14.57 -42.89
C PRO A 194 15.55 13.11 -42.98
N ASN A 195 16.43 12.69 -42.09
CA ASN A 195 16.91 11.31 -41.96
C ASN A 195 16.21 10.54 -40.82
N GLY A 196 15.15 11.12 -40.24
CA GLY A 196 14.42 10.57 -39.09
C GLY A 196 15.10 10.76 -37.73
N ARG A 197 16.16 11.57 -37.65
CA ARG A 197 16.94 11.83 -36.43
C ARG A 197 16.95 13.30 -36.07
N SER A 198 17.22 13.58 -34.81
CA SER A 198 17.41 14.93 -34.28
C SER A 198 18.77 15.09 -33.63
N TYR A 199 19.31 16.30 -33.72
CA TYR A 199 20.64 16.63 -33.22
C TYR A 199 20.55 17.83 -32.28
N ARG A 200 21.21 17.72 -31.13
CA ARG A 200 21.23 18.75 -30.08
C ARG A 200 22.58 19.47 -30.07
N CYS A 201 22.54 20.79 -30.06
CA CYS A 201 23.71 21.64 -29.90
C CYS A 201 24.25 21.51 -28.47
N THR A 202 25.53 21.19 -28.30
CA THR A 202 26.14 20.99 -26.97
C THR A 202 26.84 22.24 -26.43
N GLY A 203 27.13 23.24 -27.27
CA GLY A 203 27.81 24.49 -26.89
C GLY A 203 27.21 25.71 -27.60
N THR A 204 27.80 26.88 -27.42
CA THR A 204 27.43 28.09 -28.19
C THR A 204 28.39 28.27 -29.36
N GLY A 205 27.87 28.52 -30.56
CA GLY A 205 28.71 28.72 -31.74
C GLY A 205 27.91 29.08 -32.98
N THR A 206 28.59 29.10 -34.13
CA THR A 206 27.99 29.31 -35.45
C THR A 206 28.21 28.05 -36.29
N SER A 207 27.14 27.56 -36.94
CA SER A 207 27.22 26.43 -37.88
C SER A 207 28.09 26.76 -39.09
N GLY A 208 28.55 25.73 -39.78
CA GLY A 208 29.30 25.88 -41.03
C GLY A 208 28.47 26.47 -42.16
N SER A 209 29.14 26.80 -43.26
CA SER A 209 28.49 27.23 -44.49
C SER A 209 27.85 26.09 -45.28
N VAL A 210 28.19 24.84 -44.94
CA VAL A 210 27.69 23.60 -45.57
C VAL A 210 27.23 22.66 -44.46
N GLU A 211 26.08 22.02 -44.68
CA GLU A 211 25.51 21.08 -43.73
C GLU A 211 26.45 19.88 -43.48
N PRO A 212 26.66 19.46 -42.22
CA PRO A 212 27.50 18.33 -41.92
C PRO A 212 26.89 17.00 -42.39
N SER A 213 27.74 16.01 -42.64
CA SER A 213 27.28 14.63 -42.80
C SER A 213 26.89 14.06 -41.44
N TRP A 214 25.58 14.04 -41.18
CA TRP A 214 25.04 13.72 -39.86
C TRP A 214 25.32 12.28 -39.43
N PRO A 215 25.92 12.06 -38.24
CA PRO A 215 26.20 10.72 -37.75
C PRO A 215 24.93 10.03 -37.23
N SER A 216 24.98 8.70 -37.14
CA SER A 216 23.93 7.89 -36.53
C SER A 216 24.05 7.75 -35.01
N THR A 217 25.19 8.12 -34.42
CA THR A 217 25.42 8.16 -32.97
C THR A 217 26.56 9.14 -32.67
N GLY A 218 26.64 9.64 -31.45
CA GLY A 218 27.76 10.47 -31.00
C GLY A 218 27.70 11.93 -31.47
N THR A 219 28.85 12.58 -31.56
CA THR A 219 28.95 14.01 -31.85
C THR A 219 29.55 14.32 -33.22
N ILE A 220 29.20 15.48 -33.79
CA ILE A 220 29.79 16.01 -35.02
C ILE A 220 30.06 17.51 -34.86
N ALA A 221 31.24 17.95 -35.30
CA ALA A 221 31.59 19.36 -35.38
C ALA A 221 31.05 19.97 -36.66
N ASP A 222 30.52 21.19 -36.55
CA ASP A 222 29.89 21.94 -37.63
C ASP A 222 30.19 23.44 -37.43
N GLY A 223 31.16 23.97 -38.17
CA GLY A 223 31.71 25.29 -37.89
C GLY A 223 32.37 25.35 -36.52
N THR A 224 31.84 26.18 -35.62
CA THR A 224 32.26 26.25 -34.20
C THR A 224 31.27 25.56 -33.25
N VAL A 225 30.19 24.98 -33.79
CA VAL A 225 29.18 24.22 -33.02
C VAL A 225 29.55 22.74 -32.98
N ILE A 226 29.17 22.06 -31.88
CA ILE A 226 29.21 20.60 -31.77
C ILE A 226 27.79 20.09 -31.56
N TRP A 227 27.34 19.24 -32.47
CA TRP A 227 26.04 18.56 -32.40
C TRP A 227 26.19 17.18 -31.79
N LEU A 228 25.20 16.75 -31.01
CA LEU A 228 25.06 15.41 -30.44
C LEU A 228 23.80 14.76 -31.01
N GLU A 229 23.92 13.55 -31.53
CA GLU A 229 22.76 12.74 -31.93
C GLU A 229 21.88 12.47 -30.70
N ASN A 230 20.58 12.76 -30.82
CA ASN A 230 19.67 12.83 -29.69
C ASN A 230 18.27 12.29 -30.05
N THR A 231 18.17 11.24 -30.88
CA THR A 231 16.86 10.71 -31.29
C THR A 231 16.14 9.98 -30.15
N ASN A 232 16.89 9.29 -29.29
CA ASN A 232 16.34 8.43 -28.23
C ASN A 232 16.53 8.98 -26.81
N THR A 233 17.28 10.06 -26.67
CA THR A 233 17.46 10.77 -25.41
C THR A 233 16.89 12.16 -25.56
N LEU A 234 16.41 12.77 -24.49
CA LEU A 234 15.83 14.11 -24.50
C LEU A 234 16.34 14.83 -23.27
N THR A 235 16.74 16.10 -23.39
CA THR A 235 17.23 16.87 -22.25
C THR A 235 16.24 17.96 -21.89
N THR A 236 15.87 18.01 -20.62
CA THR A 236 14.96 19.03 -20.07
C THR A 236 15.61 20.39 -20.02
N GLY A 237 14.79 21.43 -20.06
CA GLY A 237 15.24 22.80 -19.77
C GLY A 237 15.68 23.02 -18.31
N PRO A 238 16.08 24.25 -17.98
CA PRO A 238 16.53 24.65 -16.65
C PRO A 238 15.39 24.84 -15.64
N GLN A 239 14.14 24.95 -16.10
CA GLN A 239 12.97 25.21 -15.26
C GLN A 239 11.93 24.09 -15.40
N GLU A 240 11.29 23.73 -14.28
CA GLU A 240 10.21 22.75 -14.27
C GLU A 240 9.01 23.27 -15.08
N PRO A 241 8.43 22.46 -15.99
CA PRO A 241 7.27 22.87 -16.76
C PRO A 241 6.02 23.00 -15.87
N ALA A 242 5.09 23.87 -16.25
CA ALA A 242 3.80 24.00 -15.58
C ALA A 242 2.93 22.78 -15.89
N TRP A 243 3.06 21.74 -15.05
CA TRP A 243 2.41 20.46 -15.28
C TRP A 243 0.88 20.55 -15.35
N PRO A 244 0.24 20.02 -16.40
CA PRO A 244 -1.21 19.92 -16.44
C PRO A 244 -1.68 18.94 -15.36
N ASN A 245 -2.46 19.43 -14.39
CA ASN A 245 -3.09 18.61 -13.36
C ASN A 245 -4.32 17.86 -13.92
N GLN A 246 -5.01 17.06 -13.10
CA GLN A 246 -6.15 16.26 -13.54
C GLN A 246 -7.35 17.08 -14.07
N SER A 247 -7.50 18.32 -13.62
CA SER A 247 -8.58 19.23 -14.03
C SER A 247 -8.26 20.06 -15.27
N ALA A 248 -7.01 20.00 -15.77
CA ALA A 248 -6.59 20.75 -16.95
C ALA A 248 -7.10 20.09 -18.23
N SER A 249 -7.60 20.92 -19.16
CA SER A 249 -8.01 20.50 -20.51
C SER A 249 -6.81 20.04 -21.36
N ALA A 250 -5.65 20.67 -21.16
CA ALA A 250 -4.41 20.26 -21.81
C ALA A 250 -3.90 18.93 -21.21
N SER A 251 -3.54 17.99 -22.09
CA SER A 251 -2.96 16.69 -21.70
C SER A 251 -1.45 16.62 -21.92
N SER A 252 -0.82 17.73 -22.32
CA SER A 252 0.62 17.81 -22.51
C SER A 252 1.14 19.21 -22.23
N VAL A 253 2.45 19.30 -21.95
CA VAL A 253 3.19 20.56 -21.80
C VAL A 253 4.54 20.42 -22.50
N ASP A 254 4.93 21.45 -23.23
CA ASP A 254 6.24 21.53 -23.89
C ASP A 254 7.18 22.34 -22.99
N ASP A 255 8.35 21.79 -22.66
CA ASP A 255 9.39 22.50 -21.89
C ASP A 255 10.44 23.21 -22.80
N GLY A 256 10.16 23.26 -24.10
CA GLY A 256 11.02 23.78 -25.16
C GLY A 256 11.79 22.67 -25.91
N SER A 257 12.08 21.57 -25.21
CA SER A 257 12.91 20.45 -25.68
C SER A 257 12.14 19.13 -25.73
N ILE A 258 11.24 18.93 -24.78
CA ILE A 258 10.46 17.73 -24.54
C ILE A 258 8.99 18.12 -24.49
N THR A 259 8.17 17.39 -25.24
CA THR A 259 6.73 17.39 -25.01
C THR A 259 6.41 16.32 -23.97
N TRP A 260 5.96 16.75 -22.81
CA TRP A 260 5.54 15.87 -21.73
C TRP A 260 4.06 15.55 -21.84
N ILE A 261 3.70 14.27 -21.94
CA ILE A 261 2.31 13.82 -22.01
C ILE A 261 1.85 13.35 -20.64
N ARG A 262 0.76 13.95 -20.15
CA ARG A 262 0.11 13.59 -18.87
C ARG A 262 -0.58 12.24 -19.01
N GLU A 263 -0.24 11.32 -18.13
CA GLU A 263 -0.86 10.01 -18.02
C GLU A 263 -1.16 9.66 -16.57
N ALA A 264 -2.14 8.77 -16.37
CA ALA A 264 -2.38 8.19 -15.07
C ALA A 264 -1.26 7.21 -14.72
N MET A 265 -0.86 7.17 -13.45
CA MET A 265 0.09 6.18 -12.94
C MET A 265 -0.49 4.77 -13.13
N LYS A 266 0.02 4.07 -14.14
CA LYS A 266 -0.45 2.77 -14.62
C LYS A 266 0.70 1.75 -14.60
N SER A 267 0.43 0.57 -14.04
CA SER A 267 1.34 -0.59 -14.08
C SER A 267 1.60 -1.05 -15.51
N ALA A 268 2.69 -1.77 -15.73
CA ALA A 268 3.01 -2.37 -17.01
C ALA A 268 1.98 -3.44 -17.41
N SER A 269 2.05 -3.86 -18.67
CA SER A 269 1.26 -4.98 -19.20
C SER A 269 1.65 -6.34 -18.63
N THR A 270 2.85 -6.44 -18.06
CA THR A 270 3.43 -7.68 -17.53
C THR A 270 3.94 -7.42 -16.13
N GLU A 271 3.76 -8.38 -15.23
CA GLU A 271 4.20 -8.23 -13.86
C GLU A 271 5.73 -8.08 -13.79
N PRO A 272 6.25 -7.09 -13.04
CA PRO A 272 7.68 -6.95 -12.86
C PRO A 272 8.23 -8.03 -11.92
N SER A 273 9.54 -8.25 -11.97
CA SER A 273 10.23 -9.06 -10.96
C SER A 273 10.32 -8.31 -9.64
N TRP A 274 9.96 -8.98 -8.54
CA TRP A 274 9.86 -8.38 -7.22
C TRP A 274 11.11 -8.69 -6.36
N PRO A 275 12.01 -7.72 -6.14
CA PRO A 275 13.16 -7.89 -5.25
C PRO A 275 12.69 -7.97 -3.79
N PRO A 276 13.02 -9.03 -3.05
CA PRO A 276 12.62 -9.19 -1.64
C PRO A 276 13.43 -8.32 -0.66
N ILE A 277 14.15 -7.32 -1.19
CA ILE A 277 15.05 -6.45 -0.42
C ILE A 277 14.23 -5.28 0.12
N ARG A 278 14.39 -4.98 1.41
CA ARG A 278 13.66 -3.88 2.06
C ARG A 278 13.92 -2.55 1.37
N SER A 279 12.87 -1.77 1.20
CA SER A 279 12.90 -0.44 0.56
C SER A 279 13.38 -0.42 -0.90
N SER A 280 13.59 -1.59 -1.52
CA SER A 280 13.95 -1.67 -2.93
C SER A 280 12.86 -1.09 -3.82
N ILE A 281 13.27 -0.54 -4.96
CA ILE A 281 12.37 0.13 -5.89
C ILE A 281 12.37 -0.62 -7.22
N VAL A 282 11.18 -0.82 -7.78
CA VAL A 282 10.93 -1.48 -9.06
C VAL A 282 10.18 -0.53 -9.97
N ASN A 283 10.66 -0.37 -11.20
CA ASN A 283 9.92 0.35 -12.24
C ASN A 283 8.85 -0.57 -12.83
N ASP A 284 7.62 -0.05 -12.98
CA ASP A 284 6.48 -0.82 -13.49
C ASP A 284 5.57 0.08 -14.33
N GLY A 285 5.84 0.14 -15.64
CA GLY A 285 5.12 1.00 -16.56
C GLY A 285 5.41 2.47 -16.28
N SER A 286 4.39 3.22 -15.87
CA SER A 286 4.46 4.66 -15.62
C SER A 286 4.55 5.02 -14.13
N LEU A 287 4.68 4.01 -13.27
CA LEU A 287 4.83 4.15 -11.83
C LEU A 287 6.00 3.32 -11.33
N ARG A 288 6.26 3.43 -10.04
CA ARG A 288 7.26 2.62 -9.35
C ARG A 288 6.65 1.99 -8.10
N TRP A 289 7.24 0.88 -7.69
CA TRP A 289 6.87 0.16 -6.49
C TRP A 289 8.03 0.18 -5.52
N GLN A 290 7.76 0.51 -4.26
CA GLN A 290 8.73 0.42 -3.19
C GLN A 290 8.33 -0.70 -2.23
N GLU A 291 9.24 -1.61 -1.93
CA GLU A 291 9.03 -2.59 -0.86
C GLU A 291 8.75 -1.84 0.46
N SER A 292 7.61 -2.10 1.08
CA SER A 292 7.11 -1.32 2.21
C SER A 292 6.33 -2.22 3.19
N THR A 293 6.92 -3.35 3.54
CA THR A 293 6.30 -4.26 4.51
C THR A 293 6.52 -3.75 5.92
N CYS A 294 5.57 -2.94 6.40
CA CYS A 294 5.75 -2.15 7.61
C CYS A 294 4.82 -2.53 8.77
N TYR A 295 3.77 -3.32 8.56
CA TYR A 295 2.80 -3.66 9.61
C TYR A 295 2.62 -5.16 9.81
N LYS A 296 2.65 -5.58 11.08
CA LYS A 296 2.27 -6.92 11.54
C LYS A 296 1.11 -6.78 12.51
N LEU A 297 -0.02 -7.43 12.19
CA LEU A 297 -1.13 -7.61 13.11
C LEU A 297 -0.88 -8.87 13.93
N VAL A 298 -0.69 -8.70 15.23
CA VAL A 298 -0.60 -9.80 16.19
C VAL A 298 -1.99 -9.96 16.80
N THR A 299 -2.57 -11.15 16.72
CA THR A 299 -3.84 -11.48 17.39
C THR A 299 -3.64 -12.72 18.23
N VAL A 300 -3.97 -12.63 19.52
CA VAL A 300 -3.93 -13.73 20.48
C VAL A 300 -5.36 -14.13 20.79
N TYR A 301 -5.62 -15.44 20.73
CA TYR A 301 -6.90 -16.05 21.07
C TYR A 301 -6.69 -16.95 22.29
N VAL A 302 -7.55 -16.83 23.29
CA VAL A 302 -7.57 -17.68 24.47
C VAL A 302 -8.96 -18.29 24.61
N ARG A 303 -9.00 -19.62 24.67
CA ARG A 303 -10.20 -20.42 24.90
C ARG A 303 -10.23 -20.87 26.35
N GLU A 304 -11.34 -20.60 27.02
CA GLU A 304 -11.58 -21.07 28.39
C GLU A 304 -12.08 -22.54 28.41
N PRO A 305 -12.04 -23.24 29.56
CA PRO A 305 -12.44 -24.65 29.66
C PRO A 305 -13.88 -24.94 29.22
N LYS A 306 -14.77 -23.94 29.28
CA LYS A 306 -16.18 -24.06 28.89
C LYS A 306 -16.42 -23.77 27.40
N GLY A 307 -15.37 -23.40 26.65
CA GLY A 307 -15.41 -23.25 25.20
C GLY A 307 -15.59 -21.81 24.67
N LEU A 308 -15.80 -20.80 25.53
CA LEU A 308 -15.78 -19.41 25.07
C LEU A 308 -14.37 -18.99 24.65
N GLU A 309 -14.28 -18.13 23.65
CA GLU A 309 -13.02 -17.65 23.08
C GLU A 309 -12.93 -16.13 23.22
N TYR A 310 -11.84 -15.66 23.80
CA TYR A 310 -11.47 -14.26 23.90
C TYR A 310 -10.33 -13.97 22.94
N ALA A 311 -10.35 -12.80 22.29
CA ALA A 311 -9.28 -12.36 21.40
C ALA A 311 -8.87 -10.93 21.68
N VAL A 312 -7.57 -10.68 21.60
CA VAL A 312 -6.96 -9.34 21.68
C VAL A 312 -5.93 -9.20 20.56
N ASN A 313 -5.78 -7.99 20.03
CA ASN A 313 -4.81 -7.73 18.98
C ASN A 313 -3.98 -6.47 19.25
N SER A 314 -2.83 -6.40 18.60
CA SER A 314 -1.99 -5.21 18.55
C SER A 314 -1.30 -5.11 17.19
N LEU A 315 -1.02 -3.88 16.79
CA LEU A 315 -0.30 -3.54 15.59
C LEU A 315 1.16 -3.29 15.93
N VAL A 316 2.06 -4.07 15.33
CA VAL A 316 3.50 -3.86 15.43
C VAL A 316 3.99 -3.24 14.12
N THR A 317 4.65 -2.10 14.23
CA THR A 317 5.19 -1.38 13.07
C THR A 317 6.71 -1.48 13.02
N ALA A 318 7.29 -1.51 11.84
CA ALA A 318 8.71 -1.18 11.70
C ALA A 318 8.91 0.30 12.11
N ARG A 319 10.00 0.63 12.83
CA ARG A 319 10.29 2.03 13.22
C ARG A 319 10.32 2.94 11.98
N PRO A 320 9.71 4.13 12.01
CA PRO A 320 9.93 5.15 10.99
C PRO A 320 11.34 5.73 11.14
N GLY A 321 12.20 5.57 10.13
CA GLY A 321 13.57 6.07 10.08
C GLY A 321 14.59 5.03 10.59
N THR A 322 15.56 4.58 9.81
CA THR A 322 16.30 5.19 8.70
C THR A 322 16.05 4.46 7.38
N TYR A 323 15.47 5.18 6.42
CA TYR A 323 15.59 4.82 5.01
C TYR A 323 16.95 5.39 4.53
N PRO A 324 17.78 4.63 3.79
CA PRO A 324 18.92 5.22 3.09
C PRO A 324 18.47 6.29 2.08
#